data_AF-A0A6I9M5M6-F1
#
_entry.id   AF-A0A6I9M5M6-F1
#
_cell.length_a   1.000
_cell.length_b   1.000
_cell.length_c   1.000
_cell.angle_alpha   90.00
_cell.angle_beta   90.00
_cell.angle_gamma   90.00
#
_symmetry.space_group_name_H-M   'P 1'
#
loop_
_entity.id
_entity.type
_entity.pdbx_description
1 polymer ?
#
loop_
_entity_poly.entity_id
_entity_poly.type
_entity_poly.pdbx_seq_one_letter_code
_entity_poly.pdbx_strand_id
1 'polypeptide(L)'
;MAQASGMDPLVDTEDERPKWDNKLQYLLSCIGFAVGLGNIWRFPYLCQTYGGGAFLIPYFIALVFEGIPLFYIELAIGQRLRRGSIGVWKTISPYLGGVGLGCFSVSFLVSLYYNTVLLWVLWFFLNSFQYPLPWSTCPLDLNRTGFVQECQSSGTVSYFWYRETLNITSDINNTGTIQWKLFLCLVACWSTVYLCVIRGIESTGKAIYFTALFPYLVLTIFLIRGLTLPGATEGLTYLFTPKMKILQNPRVWLDAATQIFFSLSLAFGGHIAFASYNSPRNNCEKDAVTIALVNSMTSLYASITIFSIMGFKATNDYGRCLDRNILSLINEFDFPELSISRDEYPAVLMYLNATQADRLAQLPLKTCHLEDFLDKSASGPGLAFIVFTEAVLHMPGASVWSVLFFGMLFTLGLSSMFGNMESVITPVFDLGILPRGIPKEAITGMVCLVCFLSAICFTLQSGNYWLEIFDSFAASLNLIIFAFMEVVGVIYVYGMKRNIFPQERRSSTLAGCRSPVCSCPSCPHCGSQELLWLIYCTSAGRGGRIHIWKVV
;
A
#
# COMPACT_ATOMS: atom_id res chain seq x y z
N MET A 1 36.21 50.98 -41.49
CA MET A 1 34.92 50.25 -41.41
C MET A 1 35.20 48.88 -40.81
N ALA A 2 35.10 48.75 -39.49
CA ALA A 2 35.24 47.48 -38.78
C ALA A 2 33.84 46.98 -38.44
N GLN A 3 33.48 45.78 -38.90
CA GLN A 3 32.23 45.11 -38.60
C GLN A 3 32.24 44.68 -37.13
N ALA A 4 31.26 45.17 -36.36
CA ALA A 4 30.92 44.63 -35.06
C ALA A 4 30.17 43.31 -35.26
N SER A 5 30.77 42.21 -34.79
CA SER A 5 30.13 40.92 -34.63
C SER A 5 29.00 41.05 -33.59
N GLY A 6 27.76 40.86 -34.03
CA GLY A 6 26.62 40.69 -33.14
C GLY A 6 26.80 39.40 -32.35
N MET A 7 27.00 39.55 -31.04
CA MET A 7 26.94 38.44 -30.10
C MET A 7 25.46 38.14 -29.88
N ASP A 8 24.99 37.00 -30.39
CA ASP A 8 23.69 36.46 -30.00
C ASP A 8 23.68 36.29 -28.47
N PRO A 9 22.63 36.73 -27.76
CA PRO A 9 22.55 36.51 -26.33
C PRO A 9 22.50 35.00 -26.09
N LEU A 10 23.52 34.50 -25.37
CA LEU A 10 23.51 33.19 -24.73
C LEU A 10 22.21 33.10 -23.92
N VAL A 11 21.23 32.39 -24.46
CA VAL A 11 20.09 31.91 -23.69
C VAL A 11 20.70 30.95 -22.67
N ASP A 12 20.71 31.34 -21.40
CA ASP A 12 21.08 30.47 -20.29
C ASP A 12 20.24 29.19 -20.38
N THR A 13 20.86 28.11 -20.85
CA THR A 13 20.27 26.77 -20.93
C THR A 13 20.16 26.09 -19.56
N GLU A 14 20.52 26.77 -18.47
CA GLU A 14 20.62 26.21 -17.12
C GLU A 14 19.29 26.12 -16.35
N ASP A 15 18.20 26.73 -16.84
CA ASP A 15 16.90 26.76 -16.15
C ASP A 15 15.82 25.82 -16.75
N GLU A 16 16.15 24.96 -17.73
CA GLU A 16 15.18 23.96 -18.21
C GLU A 16 15.04 22.79 -17.22
N ARG A 17 13.87 22.71 -16.58
CA ARG A 17 13.47 21.58 -15.74
C ARG A 17 13.65 20.25 -16.49
N PRO A 18 14.18 19.19 -15.83
CA PRO A 18 14.49 17.93 -16.50
C PRO A 18 13.24 17.30 -17.12
N LYS A 19 13.44 16.49 -18.16
CA LYS A 19 12.37 15.84 -18.95
C LYS A 19 12.54 14.33 -18.86
N TRP A 20 11.43 13.59 -18.93
CA TRP A 20 11.46 12.13 -19.04
C TRP A 20 12.07 11.71 -20.39
N ASP A 21 12.87 10.64 -20.40
CA ASP A 21 13.49 10.11 -21.63
C ASP A 21 12.41 9.59 -22.59
N ASN A 22 11.38 8.93 -22.04
CA ASN A 22 10.27 8.41 -22.81
C ASN A 22 8.98 8.31 -21.97
N LYS A 23 7.86 8.07 -22.66
CA LYS A 23 6.53 8.00 -22.05
C LYS A 23 6.37 6.80 -21.09
N LEU A 24 7.00 5.67 -21.41
CA LEU A 24 6.92 4.46 -20.62
C LEU A 24 7.59 4.65 -19.25
N GLN A 25 8.73 5.33 -19.20
CA GLN A 25 9.45 5.68 -17.98
C GLN A 25 8.56 6.49 -17.04
N TYR A 26 7.89 7.53 -17.55
CA TYR A 26 6.93 8.31 -16.78
C TYR A 26 5.77 7.46 -16.23
N LEU A 27 5.16 6.62 -17.08
CA LEU A 27 4.04 5.77 -16.67
C LEU A 27 4.47 4.75 -15.62
N LEU A 28 5.62 4.10 -15.79
CA LEU A 28 6.17 3.16 -14.82
C LEU A 28 6.55 3.84 -13.51
N SER A 29 7.05 5.08 -13.54
CA SER A 29 7.32 5.86 -12.31
C SER A 29 6.03 6.20 -11.56
N CYS A 30 4.96 6.58 -12.26
CA CYS A 30 3.68 6.83 -11.61
C CYS A 30 3.03 5.53 -11.10
N ILE A 31 3.09 4.44 -11.87
CA ILE A 31 2.57 3.13 -11.44
C ILE A 31 3.38 2.60 -10.25
N GLY A 32 4.70 2.71 -10.27
CA GLY A 32 5.55 2.26 -9.17
C GLY A 32 5.44 3.11 -7.90
N PHE A 33 4.96 4.35 -8.02
CA PHE A 33 4.63 5.16 -6.85
C PHE A 33 3.24 4.80 -6.28
N ALA A 34 2.24 4.59 -7.14
CA ALA A 34 0.90 4.16 -6.73
C ALA A 34 0.90 2.72 -6.17
N VAL A 35 1.49 1.78 -6.89
CA VAL A 35 1.58 0.38 -6.48
C VAL A 35 2.71 0.22 -5.48
N GLY A 36 2.34 -0.06 -4.23
CA GLY A 36 3.28 -0.25 -3.14
C GLY A 36 2.97 -1.46 -2.27
N LEU A 37 3.58 -1.48 -1.09
CA LEU A 37 3.38 -2.55 -0.10
C LEU A 37 1.92 -2.66 0.37
N GLY A 38 1.19 -1.55 0.34
CA GLY A 38 -0.24 -1.49 0.68
C GLY A 38 -1.12 -2.37 -0.22
N ASN A 39 -0.78 -2.55 -1.49
CA ASN A 39 -1.51 -3.43 -2.41
C ASN A 39 -1.34 -4.92 -2.04
N ILE A 40 -0.21 -5.28 -1.41
CA ILE A 40 0.12 -6.68 -1.09
C ILE A 40 -0.41 -7.12 0.27
N TRP A 41 -0.37 -6.26 1.30
CA TRP A 41 -0.84 -6.68 2.63
C TRP A 41 -2.04 -5.90 3.16
N ARG A 42 -2.11 -4.59 2.92
CA ARG A 42 -3.17 -3.76 3.53
C ARG A 42 -4.49 -4.00 2.84
N PHE A 43 -4.50 -4.02 1.51
CA PHE A 43 -5.71 -4.26 0.74
C PHE A 43 -6.29 -5.67 0.97
N PRO A 44 -5.52 -6.78 0.93
CA PRO A 44 -6.04 -8.09 1.28
C PRO A 44 -6.53 -8.19 2.72
N TYR A 45 -5.82 -7.57 3.68
CA TYR A 45 -6.23 -7.50 5.07
C TYR A 45 -7.58 -6.78 5.25
N LEU A 46 -7.79 -5.65 4.56
CA LEU A 46 -9.06 -4.93 4.58
C LEU A 46 -10.18 -5.75 3.94
N CYS A 47 -9.90 -6.45 2.83
CA CYS A 47 -10.86 -7.38 2.23
C CYS A 47 -11.25 -8.47 3.23
N GLN A 48 -10.29 -9.09 3.93
CA GLN A 48 -10.55 -10.12 4.92
C GLN A 48 -11.39 -9.60 6.08
N THR A 49 -10.99 -8.46 6.66
CA THR A 49 -11.66 -7.83 7.81
C THR A 49 -13.08 -7.39 7.50
N TYR A 50 -13.32 -6.88 6.29
CA TYR A 50 -14.61 -6.32 5.88
C TYR A 50 -15.43 -7.22 4.97
N GLY A 51 -15.41 -8.53 5.24
CA GLY A 51 -16.37 -9.47 4.67
C GLY A 51 -16.06 -9.92 3.25
N GLY A 52 -14.77 -10.04 2.93
CA GLY A 52 -14.25 -10.48 1.64
C GLY A 52 -14.72 -9.55 0.52
N GLY A 53 -15.53 -10.12 -0.37
CA GLY A 53 -16.01 -9.45 -1.57
C GLY A 53 -16.91 -8.24 -1.30
N ALA A 54 -17.46 -8.12 -0.08
CA ALA A 54 -18.26 -6.97 0.30
C ALA A 54 -17.43 -5.67 0.26
N PHE A 55 -16.16 -5.70 0.69
CA PHE A 55 -15.27 -4.53 0.69
C PHE A 55 -14.95 -4.00 -0.73
N LEU A 56 -15.00 -4.86 -1.75
CA LEU A 56 -14.73 -4.45 -3.13
C LEU A 56 -15.75 -3.44 -3.66
N ILE A 57 -17.00 -3.49 -3.18
CA ILE A 57 -18.07 -2.57 -3.59
C ILE A 57 -17.75 -1.11 -3.22
N PRO A 58 -17.57 -0.75 -1.93
CA PRO A 58 -17.22 0.62 -1.55
C PRO A 58 -15.86 1.03 -2.12
N TYR A 59 -14.90 0.11 -2.27
CA TYR A 59 -13.60 0.41 -2.89
C TYR A 59 -13.72 0.86 -4.34
N PHE A 60 -14.48 0.16 -5.19
CA PHE A 60 -14.67 0.56 -6.59
C PHE A 60 -15.50 1.82 -6.74
N ILE A 61 -16.48 2.03 -5.86
CA ILE A 61 -17.23 3.29 -5.81
C ILE A 61 -16.28 4.45 -5.48
N ALA A 62 -15.48 4.32 -4.42
CA ALA A 62 -14.48 5.33 -4.06
C ALA A 62 -13.44 5.55 -5.17
N LEU A 63 -13.01 4.51 -5.88
CA LEU A 63 -12.09 4.65 -7.02
C LEU A 63 -12.67 5.54 -8.12
N VAL A 64 -13.91 5.26 -8.54
CA VAL A 64 -14.55 5.95 -9.68
C VAL A 64 -14.92 7.38 -9.31
N PHE A 65 -15.51 7.56 -8.12
CA PHE A 65 -15.99 8.86 -7.71
C PHE A 65 -14.88 9.71 -7.11
N GLU A 66 -14.00 9.20 -6.26
CA GLU A 66 -13.00 10.02 -5.56
C GLU A 66 -11.59 9.91 -6.17
N GLY A 67 -11.12 8.67 -6.37
CA GLY A 67 -9.75 8.40 -6.79
C GLY A 67 -9.38 8.97 -8.16
N ILE A 68 -10.09 8.56 -9.21
CA ILE A 68 -9.79 8.96 -10.60
C ILE A 68 -9.88 10.49 -10.80
N PRO A 69 -10.94 11.18 -10.33
CA PRO A 69 -11.04 12.63 -10.52
C PRO A 69 -9.95 13.41 -9.79
N LEU A 70 -9.63 13.03 -8.54
CA LEU A 70 -8.57 13.71 -7.78
C LEU A 70 -7.20 13.48 -8.41
N PHE A 71 -6.91 12.23 -8.80
CA PHE A 71 -5.66 11.87 -9.45
C PHE A 71 -5.47 12.66 -10.75
N TYR A 72 -6.54 12.81 -11.54
CA TYR A 72 -6.50 13.61 -12.76
C TYR A 72 -6.20 15.09 -12.49
N ILE A 73 -6.79 15.67 -11.44
CA ILE A 73 -6.52 17.06 -11.03
C ILE A 73 -5.03 17.25 -10.71
N GLU A 74 -4.43 16.37 -9.91
CA GLU A 74 -3.01 16.44 -9.54
C GLU A 74 -2.08 16.37 -10.76
N LEU A 75 -2.33 15.42 -11.67
CA LEU A 75 -1.54 15.29 -12.89
C LEU A 75 -1.71 16.50 -13.81
N ALA A 76 -2.94 16.98 -14.00
CA ALA A 76 -3.22 18.11 -14.87
C ALA A 76 -2.61 19.41 -14.33
N ILE A 77 -2.72 19.68 -13.04
CA ILE A 77 -2.18 20.92 -12.45
C ILE A 77 -0.64 20.92 -12.44
N GLY A 78 -0.03 19.77 -12.14
CA GLY A 78 1.42 19.59 -12.20
C GLY A 78 1.96 19.82 -13.61
N GLN A 79 1.35 19.18 -14.62
CA GLN A 79 1.76 19.34 -16.02
C GLN A 79 1.55 20.77 -16.52
N ARG A 80 0.49 21.45 -16.09
CA ARG A 80 0.16 22.82 -16.54
C ARG A 80 1.10 23.87 -15.96
N LEU A 81 1.30 23.87 -14.64
CA LEU A 81 2.06 24.91 -13.95
C LEU A 81 3.57 24.63 -13.93
N ARG A 82 3.98 23.39 -14.23
CA ARG A 82 5.38 22.95 -14.32
C ARG A 82 6.21 23.28 -13.07
N ARG A 83 5.59 23.23 -11.89
CA ARG A 83 6.20 23.44 -10.56
C ARG A 83 5.96 22.23 -9.66
N GLY A 84 6.72 22.09 -8.58
CA GLY A 84 6.42 21.13 -7.51
C GLY A 84 5.20 21.56 -6.69
N SER A 85 4.80 20.72 -5.71
CA SER A 85 3.56 20.91 -4.96
C SER A 85 3.44 22.31 -4.31
N ILE A 86 4.45 22.75 -3.54
CA ILE A 86 4.43 24.09 -2.92
C ILE A 86 4.34 25.21 -3.96
N GLY A 87 5.09 25.09 -5.06
CA GLY A 87 5.11 26.07 -6.14
C GLY A 87 3.76 26.17 -6.86
N VAL A 88 3.07 25.05 -7.07
CA VAL A 88 1.73 24.98 -7.66
C VAL A 88 0.73 25.75 -6.79
N TRP A 89 0.62 25.39 -5.51
CA TRP A 89 -0.40 25.96 -4.64
C TRP A 89 -0.19 27.45 -4.38
N LYS A 90 1.07 27.91 -4.24
CA LYS A 90 1.40 29.33 -4.12
C LYS A 90 1.08 30.13 -5.39
N THR A 91 1.18 29.50 -6.56
CA THR A 91 0.85 30.14 -7.85
C THR A 91 -0.67 30.26 -8.04
N ILE A 92 -1.45 29.30 -7.55
CA ILE A 92 -2.92 29.37 -7.56
C ILE A 92 -3.40 30.48 -6.63
N SER A 93 -2.92 30.48 -5.38
CA SER A 93 -3.22 31.53 -4.40
C SER A 93 -2.13 31.55 -3.32
N PRO A 94 -1.62 32.73 -2.93
CA PRO A 94 -0.62 32.81 -1.86
C PRO A 94 -1.13 32.23 -0.53
N TYR A 95 -2.45 32.24 -0.28
CA TYR A 95 -3.06 31.66 0.91
C TYR A 95 -3.11 30.13 0.91
N LEU A 96 -3.01 29.49 -0.27
CA LEU A 96 -3.04 28.03 -0.39
C LEU A 96 -1.65 27.39 -0.29
N GLY A 97 -0.58 28.17 -0.12
CA GLY A 97 0.78 27.64 0.04
C GLY A 97 0.93 26.63 1.19
N GLY A 98 0.07 26.71 2.21
CA GLY A 98 0.02 25.75 3.32
C GLY A 98 -0.37 24.32 2.91
N VAL A 99 -1.14 24.15 1.82
CA VAL A 99 -1.49 22.82 1.29
C VAL A 99 -0.24 22.09 0.84
N GLY A 100 0.59 22.75 0.03
CA GLY A 100 1.85 22.15 -0.44
C GLY A 100 2.85 21.88 0.69
N LEU A 101 2.89 22.73 1.72
CA LEU A 101 3.71 22.48 2.91
C LEU A 101 3.19 21.27 3.71
N GLY A 102 1.86 21.12 3.80
CA GLY A 102 1.21 19.95 4.39
C GLY A 102 1.55 18.65 3.67
N CYS A 103 1.46 18.64 2.34
CA CYS A 103 1.87 17.51 1.50
C CYS A 103 3.35 17.15 1.70
N PHE A 104 4.23 18.15 1.78
CA PHE A 104 5.64 17.96 2.10
C PHE A 104 5.84 17.31 3.48
N SER A 105 5.15 17.82 4.52
CA SER A 105 5.24 17.28 5.87
C SER A 105 4.73 15.84 5.97
N VAL A 106 3.62 15.50 5.32
CA VAL A 106 3.10 14.12 5.29
C VAL A 106 4.06 13.20 4.54
N SER A 107 4.57 13.63 3.38
CA SER A 107 5.53 12.84 2.61
C SER A 107 6.81 12.59 3.39
N PHE A 108 7.30 13.57 4.14
CA PHE A 108 8.43 13.41 5.06
C PHE A 108 8.14 12.34 6.12
N LEU A 109 7.02 12.45 6.84
CA LEU A 109 6.64 11.49 7.89
C LEU A 109 6.44 10.07 7.34
N VAL A 110 5.80 9.94 6.18
CA VAL A 110 5.59 8.65 5.51
C VAL A 110 6.90 8.04 5.06
N SER A 111 7.83 8.85 4.54
CA SER A 111 9.18 8.39 4.16
C SER A 111 9.92 7.75 5.33
N LEU A 112 9.74 8.25 6.55
CA LEU A 112 10.40 7.71 7.74
C LEU A 112 9.95 6.28 8.05
N TYR A 113 8.65 6.08 8.31
CA TYR A 113 8.17 4.76 8.75
C TYR A 113 8.13 3.75 7.61
N TYR A 114 7.87 4.19 6.37
CA TYR A 114 7.81 3.27 5.24
C TYR A 114 9.21 2.76 4.87
N ASN A 115 10.27 3.57 5.02
CA ASN A 115 11.63 3.05 4.89
C ASN A 115 12.04 2.14 6.06
N THR A 116 11.46 2.31 7.26
CA THR A 116 11.59 1.32 8.34
C THR A 116 11.00 -0.04 7.95
N VAL A 117 9.84 -0.04 7.27
CA VAL A 117 9.26 -1.30 6.76
C VAL A 117 10.17 -1.95 5.72
N LEU A 118 10.75 -1.16 4.80
CA LEU A 118 11.76 -1.66 3.85
C LEU A 118 12.97 -2.29 4.54
N LEU A 119 13.39 -1.73 5.67
CA LEU A 119 14.43 -2.28 6.54
C LEU A 119 14.08 -3.70 7.01
N TRP A 120 12.84 -3.93 7.45
CA TRP A 120 12.40 -5.24 7.92
C TRP A 120 12.34 -6.23 6.77
N VAL A 121 11.87 -5.79 5.60
CA VAL A 121 11.91 -6.60 4.37
C VAL A 121 13.34 -6.98 4.02
N LEU A 122 14.28 -6.04 4.06
CA LEU A 122 15.70 -6.29 3.79
C LEU A 122 16.30 -7.28 4.79
N TRP A 123 15.96 -7.17 6.08
CA TRP A 123 16.39 -8.11 7.11
C TRP A 123 15.95 -9.55 6.80
N PHE A 124 14.68 -9.76 6.44
CA PHE A 124 14.18 -11.08 6.05
C PHE A 124 14.78 -11.56 4.72
N PHE A 125 14.97 -10.67 3.75
CA PHE A 125 15.61 -10.99 2.48
C PHE A 125 17.02 -11.54 2.69
N LEU A 126 17.85 -10.86 3.50
CA LEU A 126 19.21 -11.30 3.81
C LEU A 126 19.22 -12.65 4.54
N ASN A 127 18.27 -12.87 5.45
CA ASN A 127 18.11 -14.13 6.17
C ASN A 127 17.50 -15.27 5.34
N SER A 128 17.06 -15.02 4.11
CA SER A 128 16.46 -16.04 3.24
C SER A 128 17.49 -16.90 2.50
N PHE A 129 18.76 -16.47 2.45
CA PHE A 129 19.85 -17.16 1.72
C PHE A 129 20.47 -18.35 2.46
N GLN A 130 19.75 -18.96 3.40
CA GLN A 130 20.21 -20.09 4.19
C GLN A 130 19.18 -21.22 4.23
N TYR A 131 19.66 -22.44 4.45
CA TYR A 131 18.86 -23.65 4.63
C TYR A 131 19.38 -24.42 5.85
N PRO A 132 18.55 -24.70 6.87
CA PRO A 132 17.15 -24.31 7.02
C PRO A 132 16.94 -22.80 7.26
N LEU A 133 15.72 -22.30 7.03
CA LEU A 133 15.37 -20.89 7.30
C LEU A 133 15.37 -20.61 8.82
N PRO A 134 15.78 -19.41 9.28
CA PRO A 134 15.89 -19.12 10.73
C PRO A 134 14.58 -19.24 11.51
N TRP A 135 13.46 -18.94 10.85
CA TRP A 135 12.12 -19.01 11.45
C TRP A 135 11.45 -20.38 11.28
N SER A 136 12.17 -21.41 10.82
CA SER A 136 11.62 -22.75 10.62
C SER A 136 11.55 -23.60 11.90
N THR A 137 12.40 -23.34 12.88
CA THR A 137 12.52 -24.16 14.10
C THR A 137 12.67 -23.30 15.35
N CYS A 138 12.12 -23.75 16.48
CA CYS A 138 12.35 -23.07 17.76
C CYS A 138 13.79 -23.26 18.25
N PRO A 139 14.41 -22.22 18.84
CA PRO A 139 15.70 -22.39 19.49
C PRO A 139 15.56 -23.22 20.77
N LEU A 140 16.66 -23.83 21.18
CA LEU A 140 16.78 -24.52 22.46
C LEU A 140 16.94 -23.50 23.60
N ASP A 141 16.43 -23.85 24.77
CA ASP A 141 16.65 -23.09 26.00
C ASP A 141 18.14 -23.03 26.37
N LEU A 142 18.52 -22.10 27.27
CA LEU A 142 19.89 -21.95 27.77
C LEU A 142 20.50 -23.26 28.30
N ASN A 143 19.67 -24.11 28.92
CA ASN A 143 20.09 -25.39 29.48
C ASN A 143 20.14 -26.52 28.43
N ARG A 144 19.73 -26.26 27.18
CA ARG A 144 19.63 -27.22 26.07
C ARG A 144 18.80 -28.48 26.37
N THR A 145 17.89 -28.40 27.34
CA THR A 145 17.02 -29.50 27.76
C THR A 145 15.69 -29.53 27.01
N GLY A 146 15.28 -28.40 26.43
CA GLY A 146 14.00 -28.23 25.75
C GLY A 146 14.01 -27.02 24.82
N PHE A 147 12.89 -26.79 24.15
CA PHE A 147 12.65 -25.59 23.35
C PHE A 147 12.14 -24.46 24.22
N VAL A 148 12.47 -23.23 23.82
CA VAL A 148 11.94 -22.02 24.46
C VAL A 148 10.42 -22.06 24.53
N GLN A 149 9.88 -21.99 25.75
CA GLN A 149 8.44 -22.10 26.03
C GLN A 149 7.62 -21.00 25.31
N GLU A 150 8.16 -19.79 25.20
CA GLU A 150 7.54 -18.70 24.44
C GLU A 150 7.42 -19.04 22.95
N CYS A 151 8.44 -19.69 22.37
CA CYS A 151 8.39 -20.12 20.97
C CYS A 151 7.38 -21.24 20.73
N GLN A 152 7.31 -22.22 21.66
CA GLN A 152 6.35 -23.33 21.55
C GLN A 152 4.88 -22.87 21.66
N SER A 153 4.62 -21.83 22.43
CA SER A 153 3.25 -21.32 22.63
C SER A 153 2.79 -20.37 21.52
N SER A 154 3.69 -19.54 20.99
CA SER A 154 3.37 -18.51 19.98
C SER A 154 3.62 -18.91 18.52
N GLY A 155 4.50 -19.89 18.28
CA GLY A 155 4.94 -20.30 16.95
C GLY A 155 6.33 -19.77 16.58
N THR A 156 7.05 -20.52 15.73
CA THR A 156 8.45 -20.24 15.37
C THR A 156 8.62 -18.90 14.66
N VAL A 157 7.70 -18.57 13.76
CA VAL A 157 7.75 -17.33 12.96
C VAL A 157 7.42 -16.11 13.81
N SER A 158 6.40 -16.19 14.66
CA SER A 158 6.04 -15.13 15.62
C SER A 158 7.20 -14.85 16.57
N TYR A 159 7.86 -15.89 17.08
CA TYR A 159 9.05 -15.75 17.93
C TYR A 159 10.20 -15.06 17.18
N PHE A 160 10.48 -15.47 15.94
CA PHE A 160 11.52 -14.84 15.12
C PHE A 160 11.22 -13.34 14.86
N TRP A 161 9.97 -12.98 14.64
CA TRP A 161 9.55 -11.60 14.45
C TRP A 161 9.72 -10.76 15.72
N TYR A 162 9.07 -11.15 16.81
CA TYR A 162 9.01 -10.33 18.03
C TYR A 162 10.28 -10.37 18.88
N ARG A 163 10.98 -11.52 18.95
CA ARG A 163 12.16 -11.71 19.82
C ARG A 163 13.48 -11.58 19.08
N GLU A 164 13.65 -12.27 17.96
CA GLU A 164 14.94 -12.27 17.24
C GLU A 164 15.15 -11.03 16.36
N THR A 165 14.08 -10.54 15.73
CA THR A 165 14.14 -9.41 14.79
C THR A 165 13.94 -8.07 15.51
N LEU A 166 12.79 -7.88 16.16
CA LEU A 166 12.45 -6.62 16.82
C LEU A 166 13.03 -6.50 18.23
N ASN A 167 13.15 -7.63 18.93
CA ASN A 167 13.47 -7.68 20.36
C ASN A 167 12.60 -6.71 21.17
N ILE A 168 11.28 -6.85 20.99
CA ILE A 168 10.27 -5.87 21.41
C ILE A 168 10.12 -5.77 22.94
N THR A 169 9.91 -4.54 23.44
CA THR A 169 9.57 -4.29 24.86
C THR A 169 8.10 -4.59 25.15
N SER A 170 7.75 -4.78 26.44
CA SER A 170 6.36 -4.95 26.87
C SER A 170 5.50 -3.72 26.61
N ASP A 171 6.10 -2.53 26.70
CA ASP A 171 5.40 -1.26 26.68
C ASP A 171 6.18 -0.20 25.89
N ILE A 172 5.44 0.71 25.27
CA ILE A 172 6.01 1.85 24.53
C ILE A 172 6.85 2.79 25.42
N ASN A 173 6.50 2.89 26.70
CA ASN A 173 7.22 3.75 27.67
C ASN A 173 8.64 3.24 27.95
N ASN A 174 8.89 1.94 27.76
CA ASN A 174 10.22 1.38 27.86
C ASN A 174 10.84 1.35 26.46
N THR A 175 11.63 2.37 26.15
CA THR A 175 12.21 2.54 24.81
C THR A 175 13.27 1.49 24.48
N GLY A 176 13.96 0.96 25.50
CA GLY A 176 15.04 -0.01 25.33
C GLY A 176 16.27 0.57 24.62
N THR A 177 17.05 -0.30 23.98
CA THR A 177 18.27 0.07 23.25
C THR A 177 18.10 0.00 21.73
N ILE A 178 18.97 0.69 20.99
CA ILE A 178 19.02 0.62 19.52
C ILE A 178 19.44 -0.79 19.10
N GLN A 179 18.61 -1.44 18.27
CA GLN A 179 18.91 -2.76 17.73
C GLN A 179 19.92 -2.63 16.58
N TRP A 180 21.19 -2.93 16.84
CA TRP A 180 22.29 -2.74 15.88
C TRP A 180 22.08 -3.45 14.53
N LYS A 181 21.47 -4.65 14.54
CA LYS A 181 21.15 -5.40 13.31
C LYS A 181 20.18 -4.62 12.40
N LEU A 182 19.13 -4.05 13.00
CA LEU A 182 18.16 -3.22 12.28
C LEU A 182 18.77 -1.86 11.90
N PHE A 183 19.60 -1.27 12.75
CA PHE A 183 20.32 -0.04 12.42
C PHE A 183 21.20 -0.18 11.16
N LEU A 184 21.94 -1.28 11.02
CA LEU A 184 22.73 -1.55 9.81
C LEU A 184 21.86 -1.73 8.56
N CYS A 185 20.72 -2.41 8.69
CA CYS A 185 19.75 -2.55 7.59
C CYS A 185 19.12 -1.19 7.23
N LEU A 186 18.88 -0.31 8.20
CA LEU A 186 18.40 1.05 7.98
C LEU A 186 19.41 1.88 7.18
N VAL A 187 20.70 1.80 7.51
CA VAL A 187 21.80 2.44 6.76
C VAL A 187 21.81 1.93 5.31
N ALA A 188 21.70 0.63 5.10
CA ALA A 188 21.66 0.03 3.76
C ALA A 188 20.43 0.49 2.95
N CYS A 189 19.25 0.57 3.58
CA CYS A 189 18.03 1.04 2.90
C CYS A 189 18.15 2.51 2.48
N TRP A 190 18.54 3.40 3.39
CA TRP A 190 18.72 4.83 3.06
C TRP A 190 19.83 5.07 2.03
N SER A 191 20.91 4.28 2.07
CA SER A 191 21.97 4.33 1.06
C SER A 191 21.43 3.91 -0.32
N THR A 192 20.62 2.85 -0.37
CA THR A 192 19.99 2.38 -1.61
C THR A 192 19.04 3.43 -2.18
N VAL A 193 18.17 4.01 -1.34
CA VAL A 193 17.26 5.09 -1.74
C VAL A 193 18.06 6.27 -2.30
N TYR A 194 19.08 6.74 -1.58
CA TYR A 194 19.94 7.84 -2.03
C TYR A 194 20.56 7.57 -3.40
N LEU A 195 21.17 6.39 -3.61
CA LEU A 195 21.79 6.04 -4.90
C LEU A 195 20.77 6.05 -6.05
N CYS A 196 19.54 5.64 -5.80
CA CYS A 196 18.48 5.64 -6.81
C CYS A 196 17.91 7.03 -7.10
N VAL A 197 17.93 7.98 -6.14
CA VAL A 197 17.38 9.33 -6.31
C VAL A 197 18.44 10.43 -6.51
N ILE A 198 19.73 10.09 -6.43
CA ILE A 198 20.86 11.05 -6.40
C ILE A 198 20.84 12.12 -7.50
N ARG A 199 20.39 11.78 -8.72
CA ARG A 199 20.28 12.70 -9.87
C ARG A 199 18.83 13.09 -10.21
N GLY A 200 17.89 12.78 -9.32
CA GLY A 200 16.45 12.92 -9.56
C GLY A 200 15.95 11.92 -10.61
N ILE A 201 15.03 12.39 -11.46
CA ILE A 201 14.33 11.55 -12.45
C ILE A 201 15.26 10.81 -13.44
N GLU A 202 16.46 11.31 -13.70
CA GLU A 202 17.45 10.67 -14.59
C GLU A 202 17.99 9.34 -14.03
N SER A 203 18.15 9.24 -12.71
CA SER A 203 18.59 8.01 -12.04
C SER A 203 17.39 7.12 -11.71
N THR A 204 16.36 7.73 -11.12
CA THR A 204 15.13 7.06 -10.71
C THR A 204 14.43 6.40 -11.91
N GLY A 205 14.38 7.09 -13.04
CA GLY A 205 13.77 6.56 -14.26
C GLY A 205 14.53 5.39 -14.88
N LYS A 206 15.78 5.12 -14.49
CA LYS A 206 16.50 3.90 -14.91
C LYS A 206 16.25 2.76 -13.94
N ALA A 207 16.26 3.04 -12.64
CA ALA A 207 15.95 2.06 -11.60
C ALA A 207 14.53 1.49 -11.74
N ILE A 208 13.57 2.34 -12.13
CA ILE A 208 12.15 1.97 -12.18
C ILE A 208 11.83 0.82 -13.14
N TYR A 209 12.60 0.63 -14.21
CA TYR A 209 12.37 -0.49 -15.13
C TYR A 209 12.52 -1.83 -14.43
N PHE A 210 13.49 -1.96 -13.53
CA PHE A 210 13.64 -3.17 -12.74
C PHE A 210 12.64 -3.18 -11.58
N THR A 211 12.58 -2.10 -10.80
CA THR A 211 11.80 -2.10 -9.55
C THR A 211 10.29 -2.14 -9.77
N ALA A 212 9.78 -1.70 -10.91
CA ALA A 212 8.35 -1.81 -11.24
C ALA A 212 8.00 -3.14 -11.93
N LEU A 213 8.87 -3.73 -12.75
CA LEU A 213 8.55 -4.94 -13.51
C LEU A 213 8.81 -6.24 -12.73
N PHE A 214 9.89 -6.29 -11.93
CA PHE A 214 10.24 -7.47 -11.16
C PHE A 214 9.12 -7.94 -10.22
N PRO A 215 8.38 -7.04 -9.52
CA PRO A 215 7.25 -7.46 -8.71
C PRO A 215 6.13 -8.16 -9.47
N TYR A 216 5.78 -7.70 -10.67
CA TYR A 216 4.74 -8.37 -11.47
C TYR A 216 5.18 -9.76 -11.93
N LEU A 217 6.46 -9.93 -12.26
CA LEU A 217 7.02 -11.25 -12.56
C LEU A 217 6.86 -12.19 -11.36
N VAL A 218 7.28 -11.75 -10.18
CA VAL A 218 7.22 -12.55 -8.96
C VAL A 218 5.78 -12.85 -8.54
N LEU A 219 4.88 -11.85 -8.57
CA LEU A 219 3.45 -12.06 -8.30
C LEU A 219 2.84 -13.11 -9.24
N THR A 220 3.23 -13.11 -10.52
CA THR A 220 2.75 -14.11 -11.48
C THR A 220 3.25 -15.51 -11.16
N ILE A 221 4.52 -15.64 -10.74
CA ILE A 221 5.07 -16.92 -10.27
C ILE A 221 4.31 -17.42 -9.03
N PHE A 222 4.06 -16.53 -8.06
CA PHE A 222 3.29 -16.87 -6.86
C PHE A 222 1.83 -17.17 -7.16
N LEU A 223 1.21 -16.52 -8.14
CA LEU A 223 -0.16 -16.82 -8.54
C LEU A 223 -0.26 -18.23 -9.12
N ILE A 224 0.61 -18.57 -10.07
CA ILE A 224 0.64 -19.92 -10.65
C ILE A 224 0.86 -20.95 -9.54
N ARG A 225 1.83 -20.71 -8.65
CA ARG A 225 2.09 -21.62 -7.54
C ARG A 225 0.89 -21.71 -6.58
N GLY A 226 0.35 -20.58 -6.16
CA GLY A 226 -0.75 -20.48 -5.21
C GLY A 226 -1.99 -21.21 -5.69
N LEU A 227 -2.35 -21.08 -6.97
CA LEU A 227 -3.50 -21.79 -7.57
C LEU A 227 -3.29 -23.31 -7.67
N THR A 228 -2.03 -23.79 -7.69
CA THR A 228 -1.73 -25.24 -7.69
C THR A 228 -1.70 -25.88 -6.30
N LEU A 229 -1.76 -25.08 -5.24
CA LEU A 229 -1.72 -25.60 -3.86
C LEU A 229 -3.10 -26.13 -3.44
N PRO A 230 -3.15 -27.21 -2.62
CA PRO A 230 -4.41 -27.73 -2.12
C PRO A 230 -5.10 -26.72 -1.20
N GLY A 231 -6.41 -26.55 -1.31
CA GLY A 231 -7.16 -25.57 -0.49
C GLY A 231 -7.12 -24.13 -1.00
N ALA A 232 -6.50 -23.86 -2.15
CA ALA A 232 -6.52 -22.52 -2.76
C ALA A 232 -7.95 -22.02 -3.07
N THR A 233 -8.84 -22.93 -3.48
CA THR A 233 -10.24 -22.64 -3.78
C THR A 233 -11.01 -22.10 -2.58
N GLU A 234 -10.71 -22.58 -1.37
CA GLU A 234 -11.36 -22.12 -0.13
C GLU A 234 -11.05 -20.65 0.15
N GLY A 235 -9.77 -20.27 0.02
CA GLY A 235 -9.34 -18.88 0.18
C GLY A 235 -9.93 -17.94 -0.88
N LEU A 236 -10.04 -18.39 -2.13
CA LEU A 236 -10.67 -17.60 -3.20
C LEU A 236 -12.19 -17.48 -3.02
N THR A 237 -12.84 -18.56 -2.60
CA THR A 237 -14.28 -18.54 -2.30
C THR A 237 -14.55 -17.56 -1.16
N TYR A 238 -13.71 -17.56 -0.12
CA TYR A 238 -13.78 -16.58 0.95
C TYR A 238 -13.62 -15.13 0.44
N LEU A 239 -12.64 -14.87 -0.44
CA LEU A 239 -12.43 -13.54 -1.02
C LEU A 239 -13.63 -13.05 -1.83
N PHE A 240 -14.28 -13.91 -2.60
CA PHE A 240 -15.37 -13.51 -3.51
C PHE A 240 -16.78 -13.70 -2.93
N THR A 241 -16.94 -14.22 -1.72
CA THR A 241 -18.26 -14.36 -1.06
C THR A 241 -18.60 -13.11 -0.24
N PRO A 242 -19.53 -12.25 -0.69
CA PRO A 242 -19.77 -10.97 -0.03
C PRO A 242 -20.68 -11.12 1.20
N LYS A 243 -20.16 -10.76 2.38
CA LYS A 243 -20.96 -10.64 3.62
C LYS A 243 -21.70 -9.30 3.67
N MET A 244 -22.84 -9.19 2.97
CA MET A 244 -23.58 -7.93 2.76
C MET A 244 -23.95 -7.15 4.03
N LYS A 245 -24.14 -7.81 5.17
CA LYS A 245 -24.47 -7.14 6.45
C LYS A 245 -23.38 -6.17 6.89
N ILE A 246 -22.12 -6.40 6.52
CA ILE A 246 -20.98 -5.57 6.92
C ILE A 246 -21.04 -4.18 6.28
N LEU A 247 -21.67 -4.03 5.11
CA LEU A 247 -21.79 -2.74 4.40
C LEU A 247 -22.60 -1.69 5.15
N GLN A 248 -23.39 -2.09 6.15
CA GLN A 248 -24.13 -1.17 7.02
C GLN A 248 -23.20 -0.41 7.98
N ASN A 249 -21.97 -0.89 8.19
CA ASN A 249 -21.00 -0.23 9.04
C ASN A 249 -20.31 0.92 8.28
N PRO A 250 -20.42 2.19 8.73
CA PRO A 250 -19.81 3.33 8.05
C PRO A 250 -18.27 3.26 8.01
N ARG A 251 -17.63 2.52 8.92
CA ARG A 251 -16.16 2.36 8.92
C ARG A 251 -15.65 1.67 7.66
N VAL A 252 -16.45 0.77 7.07
CA VAL A 252 -16.08 0.07 5.83
C VAL A 252 -15.88 1.07 4.68
N TRP A 253 -16.77 2.06 4.59
CA TRP A 253 -16.71 3.10 3.57
C TRP A 253 -15.55 4.06 3.80
N LEU A 254 -15.31 4.45 5.06
CA LEU A 254 -14.18 5.29 5.43
C LEU A 254 -12.85 4.62 5.09
N ASP A 255 -12.69 3.34 5.43
CA ASP A 255 -11.45 2.61 5.17
C ASP A 255 -11.25 2.31 3.69
N ALA A 256 -12.35 2.06 2.94
CA ALA A 256 -12.29 1.92 1.49
C ALA A 256 -11.83 3.21 0.79
N ALA A 257 -12.39 4.36 1.17
CA ALA A 257 -11.97 5.67 0.67
C ALA A 257 -10.52 5.98 1.03
N THR A 258 -10.17 5.82 2.32
CA THR A 258 -8.79 6.02 2.82
C THR A 258 -7.79 5.12 2.07
N GLN A 259 -8.17 3.87 1.79
CA GLN A 259 -7.33 2.96 1.01
C GLN A 259 -7.08 3.46 -0.42
N ILE A 260 -8.04 4.14 -1.07
CA ILE A 260 -7.83 4.76 -2.39
C ILE A 260 -6.81 5.91 -2.29
N PHE A 261 -6.89 6.76 -1.27
CA PHE A 261 -5.90 7.82 -1.04
C PHE A 261 -4.48 7.28 -0.90
N PHE A 262 -4.30 6.26 -0.06
CA PHE A 262 -3.00 5.63 0.12
C PHE A 262 -2.53 4.87 -1.11
N SER A 263 -3.44 4.17 -1.80
CA SER A 263 -3.09 3.32 -2.94
C SER A 263 -2.80 4.10 -4.22
N LEU A 264 -3.36 5.29 -4.39
CA LEU A 264 -3.01 6.17 -5.52
C LEU A 264 -1.99 7.25 -5.13
N SER A 265 -1.51 7.25 -3.89
CA SER A 265 -0.62 8.27 -3.32
C SER A 265 -1.13 9.71 -3.55
N LEU A 266 -2.43 9.91 -3.32
CA LEU A 266 -3.14 11.18 -3.49
C LEU A 266 -2.82 12.14 -2.34
N ALA A 267 -2.70 13.44 -2.65
CA ALA A 267 -2.34 14.52 -1.72
C ALA A 267 -0.93 14.41 -1.08
N PHE A 268 -0.03 13.62 -1.69
CA PHE A 268 1.40 13.60 -1.33
C PHE A 268 2.20 14.67 -2.09
N GLY A 269 1.75 15.07 -3.29
CA GLY A 269 2.44 16.03 -4.16
C GLY A 269 3.51 15.41 -5.08
N GLY A 270 3.82 14.12 -4.94
CA GLY A 270 4.77 13.41 -5.80
C GLY A 270 4.27 13.26 -7.24
N HIS A 271 2.98 12.99 -7.43
CA HIS A 271 2.38 12.93 -8.76
C HIS A 271 2.33 14.30 -9.45
N ILE A 272 2.09 15.38 -8.70
CA ILE A 272 2.23 16.76 -9.18
C ILE A 272 3.66 17.00 -9.68
N ALA A 273 4.67 16.57 -8.90
CA ALA A 273 6.07 16.68 -9.29
C ALA A 273 6.38 15.85 -10.55
N PHE A 274 6.00 14.58 -10.62
CA PHE A 274 6.23 13.74 -11.80
C PHE A 274 5.57 14.28 -13.08
N ALA A 275 4.33 14.79 -12.97
CA ALA A 275 3.60 15.34 -14.11
C ALA A 275 4.22 16.64 -14.62
N SER A 276 4.88 17.43 -13.76
CA SER A 276 5.47 18.71 -14.13
C SER A 276 6.69 18.61 -15.07
N TYR A 277 7.32 17.43 -15.12
CA TYR A 277 8.40 17.09 -16.06
C TYR A 277 7.89 16.71 -17.46
N ASN A 278 6.59 16.47 -17.62
CA ASN A 278 6.02 16.13 -18.93
C ASN A 278 5.93 17.34 -19.87
N SER A 279 5.84 17.03 -21.17
CA SER A 279 5.51 18.04 -22.17
C SER A 279 4.10 18.61 -21.94
N PRO A 280 3.84 19.90 -22.23
CA PRO A 280 2.51 20.49 -22.05
C PRO A 280 1.38 19.85 -22.87
N ARG A 281 1.71 19.15 -23.96
CA ARG A 281 0.75 18.49 -24.87
C ARG A 281 0.45 17.03 -24.53
N ASN A 282 1.03 16.51 -23.44
CA ASN A 282 0.81 15.15 -23.02
C ASN A 282 -0.66 14.92 -22.58
N ASN A 283 -1.23 13.77 -22.92
CA ASN A 283 -2.62 13.43 -22.55
C ASN A 283 -2.69 12.90 -21.12
N CYS A 284 -2.79 13.82 -20.16
CA CYS A 284 -2.88 13.49 -18.73
C CYS A 284 -4.19 12.78 -18.32
N GLU A 285 -5.28 12.92 -19.09
CA GLU A 285 -6.56 12.25 -18.79
C GLU A 285 -6.43 10.75 -19.00
N LYS A 286 -5.90 10.36 -20.16
CA LYS A 286 -5.63 8.95 -20.45
C LYS A 286 -4.63 8.35 -19.45
N ASP A 287 -3.61 9.11 -19.08
CA ASP A 287 -2.63 8.68 -18.08
C ASP A 287 -3.29 8.42 -16.73
N ALA A 288 -4.10 9.37 -16.25
CA ALA A 288 -4.78 9.27 -14.96
C ALA A 288 -5.64 8.01 -14.86
N VAL A 289 -6.50 7.80 -15.86
CA VAL A 289 -7.38 6.61 -15.91
C VAL A 289 -6.56 5.33 -16.01
N THR A 290 -5.52 5.30 -16.85
CA THR A 290 -4.69 4.10 -17.03
C THR A 290 -3.98 3.71 -15.74
N ILE A 291 -3.32 4.67 -15.08
CA ILE A 291 -2.57 4.42 -13.84
C ILE A 291 -3.52 3.98 -12.71
N ALA A 292 -4.66 4.65 -12.56
CA ALA A 292 -5.62 4.32 -11.50
C ALA A 292 -6.23 2.92 -11.67
N LEU A 293 -6.55 2.53 -12.91
CA LEU A 293 -7.02 1.20 -13.22
C LEU A 293 -5.93 0.15 -13.00
N VAL A 294 -4.71 0.39 -13.46
CA VAL A 294 -3.58 -0.54 -13.23
C VAL A 294 -3.37 -0.75 -11.74
N ASN A 295 -3.31 0.31 -10.94
CA ASN A 295 -3.16 0.20 -9.50
C ASN A 295 -4.24 -0.69 -8.84
N SER A 296 -5.51 -0.45 -9.18
CA SER A 296 -6.64 -1.19 -8.60
C SER A 296 -6.69 -2.65 -9.08
N MET A 297 -6.37 -2.90 -10.36
CA MET A 297 -6.22 -4.26 -10.90
C MET A 297 -5.07 -4.99 -10.20
N THR A 298 -3.96 -4.31 -9.90
CA THR A 298 -2.84 -4.89 -9.17
C THR A 298 -3.22 -5.24 -7.72
N SER A 299 -4.03 -4.43 -7.04
CA SER A 299 -4.57 -4.78 -5.71
C SER A 299 -5.40 -6.06 -5.74
N LEU A 300 -6.28 -6.21 -6.73
CA LEU A 300 -7.04 -7.45 -6.92
C LEU A 300 -6.14 -8.64 -7.27
N TYR A 301 -5.18 -8.44 -8.18
CA TYR A 301 -4.25 -9.47 -8.62
C TYR A 301 -3.38 -9.99 -7.47
N ALA A 302 -2.86 -9.09 -6.65
CA ALA A 302 -2.15 -9.42 -5.41
C ALA A 302 -3.07 -10.14 -4.42
N SER A 303 -4.32 -9.69 -4.25
CA SER A 303 -5.30 -10.34 -3.37
C SER A 303 -5.58 -11.78 -3.77
N ILE A 304 -5.86 -12.04 -5.05
CA ILE A 304 -6.10 -13.40 -5.55
C ILE A 304 -4.89 -14.29 -5.22
N THR A 305 -3.68 -13.78 -5.43
CA THR A 305 -2.44 -14.49 -5.10
C THR A 305 -2.34 -14.78 -3.60
N ILE A 306 -2.52 -13.78 -2.74
CA ILE A 306 -2.41 -13.93 -1.27
C ILE A 306 -3.51 -14.85 -0.73
N PHE A 307 -4.76 -14.67 -1.13
CA PHE A 307 -5.88 -15.51 -0.67
C PHE A 307 -5.74 -16.97 -1.12
N SER A 308 -5.16 -17.25 -2.30
CA SER A 308 -4.86 -18.64 -2.70
C SER A 308 -3.87 -19.32 -1.74
N ILE A 309 -2.83 -18.60 -1.29
CA ILE A 309 -1.83 -19.12 -0.35
C ILE A 309 -2.39 -19.19 1.08
N MET A 310 -3.21 -18.22 1.49
CA MET A 310 -3.90 -18.26 2.77
C MET A 310 -4.89 -19.43 2.86
N GLY A 311 -5.60 -19.75 1.76
CA GLY A 311 -6.47 -20.93 1.70
C GLY A 311 -5.71 -22.24 1.91
N PHE A 312 -4.52 -22.37 1.29
CA PHE A 312 -3.62 -23.49 1.55
C PHE A 312 -3.18 -23.56 3.02
N LYS A 313 -2.74 -22.43 3.59
CA LYS A 313 -2.35 -22.37 5.01
C LYS A 313 -3.51 -22.79 5.93
N ALA A 314 -4.69 -22.21 5.74
CA ALA A 314 -5.87 -22.50 6.54
C ALA A 314 -6.28 -23.97 6.45
N THR A 315 -6.22 -24.56 5.25
CA THR A 315 -6.52 -25.99 5.04
C THR A 315 -5.51 -26.90 5.75
N ASN A 316 -4.22 -26.53 5.73
CA ASN A 316 -3.17 -27.28 6.41
C ASN A 316 -3.25 -27.16 7.94
N ASP A 317 -3.57 -25.97 8.45
CA ASP A 317 -3.79 -25.71 9.88
C ASP A 317 -5.04 -26.43 10.40
N TYR A 318 -6.11 -26.44 9.60
CA TYR A 318 -7.33 -27.21 9.85
C TYR A 318 -7.03 -28.71 9.92
N GLY A 319 -6.27 -29.25 8.96
CA GLY A 319 -5.83 -30.64 8.96
C GLY A 319 -5.03 -31.01 10.22
N ARG A 320 -4.07 -30.17 10.63
CA ARG A 320 -3.28 -30.37 11.87
C ARG A 320 -4.15 -30.33 13.13
N CYS A 321 -5.18 -29.48 13.15
CA CYS A 321 -6.14 -29.42 14.25
C CYS A 321 -6.91 -30.75 14.39
N LEU A 322 -7.41 -31.29 13.27
CA LEU A 322 -8.08 -32.58 13.23
C LEU A 322 -7.14 -33.73 13.61
N ASP A 323 -5.94 -33.78 13.04
CA ASP A 323 -4.96 -34.85 13.32
C ASP A 323 -4.62 -34.92 14.81
N ARG A 324 -4.51 -33.76 15.49
CA ARG A 324 -4.30 -33.71 16.95
C ARG A 324 -5.47 -34.33 17.72
N ASN A 325 -6.71 -34.01 17.34
CA ASN A 325 -7.89 -34.58 17.97
C ASN A 325 -7.99 -36.09 17.69
N ILE A 326 -7.73 -36.52 16.46
CA ILE A 326 -7.71 -37.93 16.06
C ILE A 326 -6.67 -38.70 16.89
N LEU A 327 -5.46 -38.16 17.04
CA LEU A 327 -4.40 -38.78 17.86
C LEU A 327 -4.84 -38.91 19.33
N SER A 328 -5.50 -37.88 19.89
CA SER A 328 -6.05 -37.96 21.24
C SER A 328 -7.13 -39.04 21.39
N LEU A 329 -7.96 -39.24 20.36
CA LEU A 329 -8.95 -40.33 20.34
C LEU A 329 -8.30 -41.70 20.23
N ILE A 330 -7.32 -41.85 19.33
CA ILE A 330 -6.58 -43.11 19.13
C ILE A 330 -5.93 -43.56 20.44
N ASN A 331 -5.27 -42.64 21.15
CA ASN A 331 -4.57 -42.94 22.40
C ASN A 331 -5.51 -43.26 23.57
N GLU A 332 -6.72 -42.70 23.59
CA GLU A 332 -7.67 -42.94 24.70
C GLU A 332 -8.52 -44.20 24.50
N PHE A 333 -8.89 -44.49 23.24
CA PHE A 333 -9.76 -45.61 22.88
C PHE A 333 -8.98 -46.81 22.30
N ASP A 334 -7.65 -46.76 22.30
CA ASP A 334 -6.73 -47.80 21.79
C ASP A 334 -7.08 -48.26 20.36
N PHE A 335 -7.48 -47.32 19.50
CA PHE A 335 -7.71 -47.64 18.10
C PHE A 335 -6.40 -47.98 17.38
N PRO A 336 -6.41 -48.79 16.31
CA PRO A 336 -5.23 -49.00 15.48
C PRO A 336 -4.74 -47.68 14.87
N GLU A 337 -3.42 -47.50 14.77
CA GLU A 337 -2.84 -46.34 14.06
C GLU A 337 -3.41 -46.27 12.62
N LEU A 338 -3.73 -45.05 12.16
CA LEU A 338 -4.32 -44.77 10.83
C LEU A 338 -5.74 -45.34 10.59
N SER A 339 -6.44 -45.81 11.63
CA SER A 339 -7.82 -46.33 11.49
C SER A 339 -8.88 -45.25 11.26
N ILE A 340 -8.64 -44.01 11.70
CA ILE A 340 -9.58 -42.89 11.57
C ILE A 340 -9.03 -41.91 10.54
N SER A 341 -9.73 -41.78 9.41
CA SER A 341 -9.43 -40.74 8.43
C SER A 341 -10.03 -39.38 8.83
N ARG A 342 -9.51 -38.28 8.24
CA ARG A 342 -10.01 -36.92 8.49
C ARG A 342 -11.48 -36.76 8.12
N ASP A 343 -11.94 -37.45 7.09
CA ASP A 343 -13.32 -37.38 6.60
C ASP A 343 -14.30 -38.16 7.50
N GLU A 344 -13.83 -39.23 8.15
CA GLU A 344 -14.62 -40.07 9.05
C GLU A 344 -14.66 -39.54 10.49
N TYR A 345 -13.75 -38.63 10.85
CA TYR A 345 -13.64 -38.06 12.19
C TYR A 345 -14.98 -37.54 12.77
N PRO A 346 -15.80 -36.75 12.05
CA PRO A 346 -17.08 -36.28 12.59
C PRO A 346 -18.04 -37.42 12.91
N ALA A 347 -18.09 -38.46 12.06
CA ALA A 347 -18.95 -39.62 12.26
C ALA A 347 -18.51 -40.45 13.47
N VAL A 348 -17.20 -40.66 13.62
CA VAL A 348 -16.62 -41.35 14.79
C VAL A 348 -16.89 -40.56 16.07
N LEU A 349 -16.75 -39.23 16.03
CA LEU A 349 -17.04 -38.37 17.17
C LEU A 349 -18.52 -38.46 17.60
N MET A 350 -19.45 -38.47 16.65
CA MET A 350 -20.88 -38.67 16.93
C MET A 350 -21.15 -40.05 17.54
N TYR A 351 -20.51 -41.10 17.03
CA TYR A 351 -20.63 -42.46 17.56
C TYR A 351 -20.11 -42.58 19.00
N LEU A 352 -18.92 -42.02 19.28
CA LEU A 352 -18.33 -42.03 20.62
C LEU A 352 -19.13 -41.18 21.61
N ASN A 353 -19.69 -40.05 21.17
CA ASN A 353 -20.57 -39.24 21.99
C ASN A 353 -21.87 -39.98 22.37
N ALA A 354 -22.38 -40.84 21.49
CA ALA A 354 -23.57 -41.65 21.76
C ALA A 354 -23.29 -42.88 22.65
N THR A 355 -22.10 -43.46 22.56
CA THR A 355 -21.77 -44.73 23.25
C THR A 355 -21.00 -44.53 24.55
N GLN A 356 -20.07 -43.57 24.61
CA GLN A 356 -19.09 -43.39 25.69
C GLN A 356 -18.83 -41.90 25.98
N ALA A 357 -19.90 -41.13 26.20
CA ALA A 357 -19.85 -39.68 26.43
C ALA A 357 -18.93 -39.27 27.59
N ASP A 358 -18.93 -40.02 28.70
CA ASP A 358 -18.16 -39.66 29.90
C ASP A 358 -16.64 -39.69 29.68
N ARG A 359 -16.14 -40.64 28.89
CA ARG A 359 -14.72 -40.73 28.52
C ARG A 359 -14.35 -39.65 27.51
N LEU A 360 -15.23 -39.39 26.54
CA LEU A 360 -15.04 -38.36 25.54
C LEU A 360 -14.96 -36.96 26.16
N ALA A 361 -15.78 -36.67 27.18
CA ALA A 361 -15.83 -35.38 27.86
C ALA A 361 -14.53 -35.04 28.63
N GLN A 362 -13.72 -36.03 28.98
CA GLN A 362 -12.44 -35.84 29.67
C GLN A 362 -11.30 -35.49 28.71
N LEU A 363 -11.49 -35.69 27.40
CA LEU A 363 -10.46 -35.41 26.41
C LEU A 363 -10.38 -33.92 26.06
N PRO A 364 -9.16 -33.34 25.96
CA PRO A 364 -8.97 -31.95 25.57
C PRO A 364 -9.10 -31.76 24.05
N LEU A 365 -10.26 -32.08 23.47
CA LEU A 365 -10.54 -31.92 22.05
C LEU A 365 -10.76 -30.44 21.71
N LYS A 366 -10.13 -29.97 20.63
CA LYS A 366 -10.35 -28.61 20.12
C LYS A 366 -11.46 -28.60 19.07
N THR A 367 -12.32 -27.60 19.09
CA THR A 367 -13.23 -27.31 17.97
C THR A 367 -12.41 -26.77 16.79
N CYS A 368 -12.50 -27.46 15.65
CA CYS A 368 -11.79 -27.12 14.43
C CYS A 368 -12.82 -26.75 13.35
N HIS A 369 -13.01 -25.46 13.08
CA HIS A 369 -13.79 -24.99 11.93
C HIS A 369 -12.85 -24.31 10.93
N LEU A 370 -12.99 -24.62 9.64
CA LEU A 370 -12.14 -24.04 8.60
C LEU A 370 -12.27 -22.52 8.55
N GLU A 371 -13.49 -22.00 8.73
CA GLU A 371 -13.76 -20.56 8.77
C GLU A 371 -12.94 -19.84 9.85
N ASP A 372 -12.73 -20.43 11.03
CA ASP A 372 -11.91 -19.84 12.09
C ASP A 372 -10.44 -19.65 11.68
N PHE A 373 -9.92 -20.51 10.78
CA PHE A 373 -8.57 -20.37 10.25
C PHE A 373 -8.50 -19.38 9.10
N LEU A 374 -9.58 -19.21 8.33
CA LEU A 374 -9.69 -18.20 7.28
C LEU A 374 -9.99 -16.79 7.85
N ASP A 375 -10.66 -16.69 9.00
CA ASP A 375 -10.95 -15.43 9.69
C ASP A 375 -9.77 -14.94 10.54
N LYS A 376 -8.75 -15.79 10.79
CA LYS A 376 -7.49 -15.39 11.43
C LYS A 376 -6.69 -14.46 10.51
N SER A 377 -6.97 -13.17 10.60
CA SER A 377 -6.20 -12.12 9.94
C SER A 377 -5.05 -11.63 10.82
N ALA A 378 -3.88 -11.39 10.24
CA ALA A 378 -2.86 -10.55 10.86
C ALA A 378 -2.97 -9.13 10.30
N SER A 379 -2.99 -8.12 11.18
CA SER A 379 -3.04 -6.72 10.78
C SER A 379 -1.66 -6.21 10.35
N GLY A 380 -1.66 -5.28 9.38
CA GLY A 380 -0.48 -4.53 8.98
C GLY A 380 0.69 -5.42 8.51
N PRO A 381 1.93 -5.15 8.99
CA PRO A 381 3.12 -5.93 8.62
C PRO A 381 3.03 -7.42 8.95
N GLY A 382 2.21 -7.81 9.93
CA GLY A 382 2.08 -9.20 10.38
C GLY A 382 1.60 -10.16 9.28
N LEU A 383 0.84 -9.68 8.29
CA LEU A 383 0.42 -10.53 7.17
C LEU A 383 1.62 -11.03 6.36
N ALA A 384 2.60 -10.18 6.10
CA ALA A 384 3.80 -10.55 5.34
C ALA A 384 4.85 -11.26 6.20
N PHE A 385 5.14 -10.73 7.40
CA PHE A 385 6.24 -11.21 8.22
C PHE A 385 5.88 -12.43 9.10
N ILE A 386 4.60 -12.73 9.29
CA ILE A 386 4.12 -13.88 10.07
C ILE A 386 3.30 -14.84 9.21
N VAL A 387 2.18 -14.40 8.66
CA VAL A 387 1.23 -15.32 7.99
C VAL A 387 1.82 -15.89 6.71
N PHE A 388 2.39 -15.03 5.86
CA PHE A 388 2.95 -15.45 4.58
C PHE A 388 4.25 -16.24 4.75
N THR A 389 5.14 -15.81 5.64
CA THR A 389 6.38 -16.53 6.00
C THR A 389 6.08 -17.92 6.56
N GLU A 390 5.06 -18.07 7.39
CA GLU A 390 4.59 -19.37 7.87
C GLU A 390 4.06 -20.23 6.72
N ALA A 391 3.26 -19.67 5.80
CA ALA A 391 2.76 -20.39 4.64
C ALA A 391 3.90 -20.89 3.72
N VAL A 392 4.96 -20.08 3.54
CA VAL A 392 6.15 -20.43 2.75
C VAL A 392 6.90 -21.63 3.33
N LEU A 393 6.93 -21.81 4.66
CA LEU A 393 7.58 -22.97 5.30
C LEU A 393 6.95 -24.30 4.89
N HIS A 394 5.66 -24.31 4.56
CA HIS A 394 4.93 -25.49 4.13
C HIS A 394 5.11 -25.82 2.64
N MET A 395 5.80 -24.97 1.89
CA MET A 395 6.07 -25.20 0.47
C MET A 395 7.45 -25.87 0.29
N PRO A 396 7.58 -26.84 -0.62
CA PRO A 396 8.89 -27.41 -0.96
C PRO A 396 9.79 -26.31 -1.55
N GLY A 397 11.05 -26.27 -1.09
CA GLY A 397 12.01 -25.22 -1.49
C GLY A 397 11.77 -23.86 -0.82
N ALA A 398 11.31 -23.85 0.44
CA ALA A 398 10.94 -22.64 1.19
C ALA A 398 11.93 -21.46 1.06
N SER A 399 13.25 -21.71 1.06
CA SER A 399 14.26 -20.64 0.91
C SER A 399 14.12 -19.87 -0.41
N VAL A 400 13.83 -20.54 -1.53
CA VAL A 400 13.68 -19.90 -2.85
C VAL A 400 12.44 -19.01 -2.87
N TRP A 401 11.32 -19.51 -2.36
CA TRP A 401 10.08 -18.73 -2.24
C TRP A 401 10.27 -17.51 -1.35
N SER A 402 11.00 -17.65 -0.23
CA SER A 402 11.31 -16.54 0.66
C SER A 402 12.16 -15.45 -0.02
N VAL A 403 13.22 -15.83 -0.75
CA VAL A 403 14.05 -14.88 -1.51
C VAL A 403 13.22 -14.12 -2.54
N LEU A 404 12.36 -14.82 -3.30
CA LEU A 404 11.49 -14.18 -4.30
C LEU A 404 10.50 -13.22 -3.63
N PHE A 405 9.84 -13.66 -2.55
CA PHE A 405 8.84 -12.85 -1.85
C PHE A 405 9.43 -11.57 -1.27
N PHE A 406 10.49 -11.68 -0.47
CA PHE A 406 11.10 -10.49 0.15
C PHE A 406 11.84 -9.62 -0.87
N GLY A 407 12.40 -10.19 -1.94
CA GLY A 407 12.95 -9.40 -3.05
C GLY A 407 11.88 -8.58 -3.78
N MET A 408 10.70 -9.17 -4.01
CA MET A 408 9.55 -8.46 -4.57
C MET A 408 9.08 -7.34 -3.64
N LEU A 409 8.91 -7.61 -2.34
CA LEU A 409 8.51 -6.58 -1.38
C LEU A 409 9.53 -5.44 -1.34
N PHE A 410 10.83 -5.74 -1.38
CA PHE A 410 11.88 -4.74 -1.32
C PHE A 410 11.84 -3.80 -2.54
N THR A 411 11.70 -4.38 -3.74
CA THR A 411 11.62 -3.60 -4.99
C THR A 411 10.32 -2.79 -5.11
N LEU A 412 9.19 -3.30 -4.63
CA LEU A 412 7.95 -2.52 -4.54
C LEU A 412 8.08 -1.35 -3.60
N GLY A 413 8.59 -1.58 -2.38
CA GLY A 413 8.74 -0.50 -1.42
C GLY A 413 9.75 0.57 -1.89
N LEU A 414 10.82 0.17 -2.58
CA LEU A 414 11.77 1.10 -3.19
C LEU A 414 11.10 1.99 -4.25
N SER A 415 10.23 1.44 -5.09
CA SER A 415 9.50 2.21 -6.11
C SER A 415 8.63 3.29 -5.48
N SER A 416 7.92 2.96 -4.39
CA SER A 416 7.11 3.95 -3.64
C SER A 416 7.99 5.00 -2.96
N MET A 417 9.16 4.60 -2.44
CA MET A 417 10.13 5.54 -1.86
C MET A 417 10.61 6.59 -2.85
N PHE A 418 10.75 6.25 -4.14
CA PHE A 418 11.17 7.23 -5.15
C PHE A 418 10.18 8.39 -5.27
N GLY A 419 8.87 8.11 -5.31
CA GLY A 419 7.84 9.16 -5.36
C GLY A 419 7.71 9.96 -4.06
N ASN A 420 7.84 9.29 -2.91
CA ASN A 420 7.88 9.97 -1.61
C ASN A 420 9.08 10.92 -1.50
N MET A 421 10.27 10.47 -1.90
CA MET A 421 11.47 11.31 -1.89
C MET A 421 11.34 12.47 -2.87
N GLU A 422 10.77 12.28 -4.05
CA GLU A 422 10.50 13.38 -4.98
C GLU A 422 9.56 14.43 -4.34
N SER A 423 8.54 13.99 -3.61
CA SER A 423 7.60 14.87 -2.89
C SER A 423 8.29 15.72 -1.82
N VAL A 424 9.39 15.24 -1.23
CA VAL A 424 10.19 15.96 -0.24
C VAL A 424 11.28 16.82 -0.90
N ILE A 425 11.94 16.29 -1.92
CA ILE A 425 13.09 16.92 -2.57
C ILE A 425 12.67 18.07 -3.49
N THR A 426 11.63 17.89 -4.33
CA THR A 426 11.21 18.93 -5.28
C THR A 426 10.87 20.26 -4.58
N PRO A 427 10.08 20.28 -3.47
CA PRO A 427 9.78 21.54 -2.80
C PRO A 427 10.99 22.23 -2.18
N VAL A 428 12.00 21.47 -1.73
CA VAL A 428 13.26 22.03 -1.21
C VAL A 428 14.02 22.76 -2.31
N PHE A 429 14.06 22.20 -3.52
CA PHE A 429 14.64 22.89 -4.69
C PHE A 429 13.83 24.11 -5.11
N ASP A 430 12.49 24.01 -5.14
CA ASP A 430 11.60 25.09 -5.58
C ASP A 430 11.58 26.29 -4.62
N LEU A 431 11.80 26.08 -3.32
CA LEU A 431 11.80 27.16 -2.32
C LEU A 431 13.07 28.02 -2.35
N GLY A 432 14.14 27.56 -3.00
CA GLY A 432 15.38 28.33 -3.16
C GLY A 432 16.08 28.72 -1.85
N ILE A 433 15.81 27.99 -0.75
CA ILE A 433 16.39 28.25 0.59
C ILE A 433 17.90 27.95 0.61
N LEU A 434 18.36 27.06 -0.28
CA LEU A 434 19.76 26.62 -0.33
C LEU A 434 20.59 27.44 -1.33
N PRO A 435 21.88 27.67 -1.04
CA PRO A 435 22.77 28.38 -1.95
C PRO A 435 22.87 27.67 -3.31
N ARG A 436 22.78 28.42 -4.41
CA ARG A 436 22.87 27.90 -5.79
C ARG A 436 24.19 27.18 -6.12
N GLY A 437 25.23 27.34 -5.30
CA GLY A 437 26.52 26.69 -5.49
C GLY A 437 26.60 25.24 -5.00
N ILE A 438 25.55 24.71 -4.35
CA ILE A 438 25.54 23.32 -3.88
C ILE A 438 24.97 22.41 -4.98
N PRO A 439 25.68 21.33 -5.37
CA PRO A 439 25.19 20.41 -6.40
C PRO A 439 23.92 19.67 -5.95
N LYS A 440 23.05 19.32 -6.91
CA LYS A 440 21.76 18.63 -6.65
C LYS A 440 21.92 17.34 -5.84
N GLU A 441 23.03 16.64 -6.08
CA GLU A 441 23.41 15.40 -5.42
C GLU A 441 23.64 15.61 -3.92
N ALA A 442 24.31 16.71 -3.54
CA ALA A 442 24.58 17.02 -2.14
C ALA A 442 23.32 17.45 -1.39
N ILE A 443 22.42 18.20 -2.03
CA ILE A 443 21.12 18.57 -1.44
C ILE A 443 20.28 17.32 -1.19
N THR A 444 20.20 16.44 -2.19
CA THR A 444 19.51 15.15 -2.07
C THR A 444 20.10 14.30 -0.96
N GLY A 445 21.43 14.22 -0.87
CA GLY A 445 22.13 13.49 0.20
C GLY A 445 21.85 14.06 1.58
N MET A 446 21.79 15.39 1.73
CA MET A 446 21.44 16.05 2.99
C MET A 446 19.99 15.74 3.41
N VAL A 447 19.03 15.77 2.48
CA VAL A 447 17.63 15.42 2.76
C VAL A 447 17.52 13.95 3.19
N CYS A 448 18.16 13.02 2.47
CA CYS A 448 18.22 11.62 2.87
C CYS A 448 18.87 11.42 4.23
N LEU A 449 19.93 12.17 4.55
CA LEU A 449 20.60 12.10 5.85
C LEU A 449 19.69 12.57 6.98
N VAL A 450 18.94 13.67 6.80
CA VAL A 450 17.95 14.13 7.79
C VAL A 450 16.88 13.07 8.01
N CYS A 451 16.33 12.50 6.94
CA CYS A 451 15.32 11.44 7.06
C CYS A 451 15.90 10.17 7.74
N PHE A 452 17.14 9.80 7.42
CA PHE A 452 17.85 8.71 8.09
C PHE A 452 17.99 8.93 9.59
N LEU A 453 18.49 10.10 10.01
CA LEU A 453 18.68 10.44 11.41
C LEU A 453 17.34 10.44 12.17
N SER A 454 16.27 10.95 11.56
CA SER A 454 14.93 10.88 12.14
C SER A 454 14.40 9.45 12.24
N ALA A 455 14.68 8.59 11.26
CA ALA A 455 14.20 7.21 11.24
C ALA A 455 14.89 6.28 12.26
N ILE A 456 16.01 6.70 12.88
CA ILE A 456 16.71 5.90 13.90
C ILE A 456 15.79 5.55 15.08
N CYS A 457 14.81 6.40 15.42
CA CYS A 457 13.87 6.12 16.51
C CYS A 457 13.08 4.82 16.32
N PHE A 458 12.81 4.41 15.07
CA PHE A 458 12.10 3.16 14.76
C PHE A 458 12.97 1.90 14.91
N THR A 459 14.27 2.04 15.14
CA THR A 459 15.21 0.92 15.41
C THR A 459 15.38 0.60 16.89
N LEU A 460 14.68 1.34 17.76
CA LEU A 460 14.56 1.04 19.18
C LEU A 460 13.72 -0.22 19.41
N GLN A 461 13.84 -0.86 20.57
CA GLN A 461 13.02 -2.02 20.95
C GLN A 461 11.51 -1.69 21.00
N SER A 462 11.17 -0.44 21.34
CA SER A 462 9.79 0.08 21.27
C SER A 462 9.39 0.56 19.86
N GLY A 463 10.27 0.47 18.87
CA GLY A 463 10.13 1.09 17.55
C GLY A 463 8.90 0.62 16.76
N ASN A 464 8.47 -0.63 16.97
CA ASN A 464 7.25 -1.16 16.35
C ASN A 464 5.98 -0.39 16.77
N TYR A 465 5.88 0.00 18.06
CA TYR A 465 4.74 0.77 18.56
C TYR A 465 4.70 2.19 17.96
N TRP A 466 5.87 2.82 17.84
CA TRP A 466 6.00 4.12 17.18
C TRP A 466 5.56 4.05 15.72
N LEU A 467 5.95 2.99 15.01
CA LEU A 467 5.55 2.79 13.62
C LEU A 467 4.03 2.66 13.48
N GLU A 468 3.38 1.90 14.36
CA GLU A 468 1.93 1.70 14.33
C GLU A 468 1.15 3.01 14.59
N ILE A 469 1.64 3.84 15.51
CA ILE A 469 1.07 5.17 15.77
C ILE A 469 1.22 6.07 14.54
N PHE A 470 2.41 6.09 13.93
CA PHE A 470 2.67 6.92 12.76
C PHE A 470 1.84 6.47 11.55
N ASP A 471 1.76 5.17 11.27
CA ASP A 471 0.97 4.63 10.16
C ASP A 471 -0.53 4.94 10.34
N SER A 472 -1.05 4.78 11.56
CA SER A 472 -2.46 4.99 11.85
C SER A 472 -2.88 6.46 11.76
N PHE A 473 -2.07 7.37 12.30
CA PHE A 473 -2.47 8.77 12.53
C PHE A 473 -1.77 9.80 11.63
N ALA A 474 -0.52 9.57 11.20
CA ALA A 474 0.24 10.63 10.52
C ALA A 474 -0.28 10.93 9.11
N ALA A 475 -0.84 9.95 8.41
CA ALA A 475 -1.26 10.10 7.03
C ALA A 475 -2.78 10.12 6.85
N SER A 476 -3.53 9.19 7.46
CA SER A 476 -4.95 8.96 7.14
C SER A 476 -5.83 10.23 7.18
N LEU A 477 -5.81 10.98 8.29
CA LEU A 477 -6.62 12.20 8.42
C LEU A 477 -6.07 13.35 7.54
N ASN A 478 -4.74 13.49 7.51
CA ASN A 478 -4.08 14.60 6.83
C ASN A 478 -4.28 14.54 5.32
N LEU A 479 -4.20 13.34 4.72
CA LEU A 479 -4.40 13.14 3.28
C LEU A 479 -5.82 13.55 2.84
N ILE A 480 -6.85 13.18 3.61
CA ILE A 480 -8.24 13.55 3.31
C ILE A 480 -8.42 15.07 3.36
N ILE A 481 -7.87 15.73 4.40
CA ILE A 481 -7.95 17.19 4.53
C ILE A 481 -7.24 17.89 3.38
N PHE A 482 -6.03 17.47 3.04
CA PHE A 482 -5.28 18.09 1.96
C PHE A 482 -5.95 17.84 0.61
N ALA A 483 -6.35 16.62 0.30
CA ALA A 483 -7.12 16.30 -0.90
C ALA A 483 -8.36 17.19 -1.06
N PHE A 484 -9.13 17.37 0.01
CA PHE A 484 -10.28 18.27 -0.01
C PHE A 484 -9.86 19.72 -0.33
N MET A 485 -8.80 20.22 0.29
CA MET A 485 -8.27 21.56 0.00
C MET A 485 -7.72 21.70 -1.42
N GLU A 486 -7.15 20.64 -2.00
CA GLU A 486 -6.70 20.62 -3.39
C GLU A 486 -7.87 20.79 -4.36
N VAL A 487 -8.94 20.02 -4.17
CA VAL A 487 -10.18 20.11 -4.96
C VAL A 487 -10.78 21.50 -4.83
N VAL A 488 -10.93 22.02 -3.61
CA VAL A 488 -11.48 23.36 -3.37
C VAL A 488 -10.61 24.44 -4.01
N GLY A 489 -9.29 24.33 -3.85
CA GLY A 489 -8.32 25.26 -4.42
C GLY A 489 -8.37 25.32 -5.94
N VAL A 490 -8.51 24.17 -6.61
CA VAL A 490 -8.57 24.10 -8.07
C VAL A 490 -9.93 24.54 -8.60
N ILE A 491 -11.04 24.07 -8.03
CA ILE A 491 -12.38 24.33 -8.56
C ILE A 491 -12.84 25.75 -8.25
N TYR A 492 -12.69 26.21 -7.01
CA TYR A 492 -13.28 27.48 -6.55
C TYR A 492 -12.29 28.65 -6.57
N VAL A 493 -11.00 28.44 -6.25
CA VAL A 493 -10.02 29.54 -6.18
C VAL A 493 -9.35 29.78 -7.53
N TYR A 494 -8.81 28.74 -8.17
CA TYR A 494 -8.26 28.86 -9.53
C TYR A 494 -9.36 29.10 -10.57
N GLY A 495 -10.50 28.45 -10.38
CA GLY A 495 -11.70 28.56 -11.21
C GLY A 495 -11.64 27.68 -12.47
N MET A 496 -12.62 26.78 -12.64
CA MET A 496 -12.70 25.90 -13.82
C MET A 496 -12.77 26.65 -15.16
N LYS A 497 -13.24 27.90 -15.16
CA LYS A 497 -13.34 28.73 -16.37
C LYS A 497 -11.98 29.18 -16.92
N ARG A 498 -10.92 29.14 -16.12
CA ARG A 498 -9.57 29.51 -16.54
C ARG A 498 -8.85 28.29 -17.14
N ASN A 499 -9.51 27.64 -18.12
CA ASN A 499 -9.06 26.48 -18.92
C ASN A 499 -7.93 25.66 -18.30
N ILE A 500 -8.10 25.04 -17.12
CA ILE A 500 -7.13 24.07 -16.57
C ILE A 500 -6.85 22.99 -17.61
N PHE A 501 -7.92 22.58 -18.28
CA PHE A 501 -7.93 21.60 -19.35
C PHE A 501 -7.38 22.22 -20.63
N PRO A 502 -6.35 21.62 -21.26
CA PRO A 502 -5.99 21.94 -22.63
C PRO A 502 -7.25 21.77 -23.47
N GLN A 503 -7.69 22.87 -24.09
CA GLN A 503 -8.84 22.85 -24.99
C GLN A 503 -8.52 21.85 -26.09
N GLU A 504 -9.18 20.69 -26.07
CA GLU A 504 -9.16 19.75 -27.16
C GLU A 504 -9.61 20.55 -28.39
N ARG A 505 -8.66 20.84 -29.28
CA ARG A 505 -8.96 21.49 -30.55
C ARG A 505 -9.79 20.44 -31.28
N ARG A 506 -11.13 20.60 -31.25
CA ARG A 506 -12.11 19.75 -31.95
C ARG A 506 -11.48 19.22 -33.23
N SER A 507 -11.07 17.96 -33.22
CA SER A 507 -10.84 17.24 -34.46
C SER A 507 -12.23 17.08 -35.08
N SER A 508 -12.41 17.62 -36.27
CA SER A 508 -13.65 17.60 -37.04
C SER A 508 -13.97 16.20 -37.60
N THR A 509 -13.71 15.13 -36.85
CA THR A 509 -13.84 13.74 -37.30
C THR A 509 -14.16 12.81 -36.12
N LEU A 510 -15.32 13.00 -35.48
CA LEU A 510 -16.07 11.93 -34.79
C LEU A 510 -17.46 12.44 -34.43
N ALA A 511 -18.27 12.68 -35.47
CA ALA A 511 -19.72 12.65 -35.34
C ALA A 511 -20.14 11.19 -35.20
N GLY A 512 -20.30 10.68 -33.98
CA GLY A 512 -20.76 9.31 -33.81
C GLY A 512 -20.56 8.69 -32.44
N CYS A 513 -21.01 9.32 -31.37
CA CYS A 513 -21.39 8.60 -30.14
C CYS A 513 -22.48 9.38 -29.42
N ARG A 514 -23.74 8.97 -29.64
CA ARG A 514 -24.86 9.31 -28.76
C ARG A 514 -24.72 8.49 -27.49
N SER A 515 -24.67 9.12 -26.32
CA SER A 515 -24.97 8.44 -25.06
C SER A 515 -26.47 8.18 -24.97
N PRO A 516 -26.92 6.96 -24.61
CA PRO A 516 -28.29 6.74 -24.18
C PRO A 516 -28.39 6.90 -22.66
N VAL A 517 -29.62 7.20 -22.21
CA VAL A 517 -30.10 7.12 -20.82
C VAL A 517 -29.76 8.30 -19.91
N CYS A 518 -30.58 9.36 -20.01
CA CYS A 518 -31.41 9.86 -18.90
C CYS A 518 -32.16 11.10 -19.37
N SER A 519 -33.40 10.90 -19.80
CA SER A 519 -34.36 11.97 -20.12
C SER A 519 -35.61 11.70 -19.30
N CYS A 520 -35.80 12.45 -18.22
CA CYS A 520 -37.11 12.65 -17.62
C CYS A 520 -37.16 14.00 -16.88
N PRO A 521 -37.91 14.97 -17.39
CA PRO A 521 -38.32 16.15 -16.62
C PRO A 521 -39.57 15.79 -15.81
N SER A 522 -39.68 16.30 -14.57
CA SER A 522 -40.84 16.27 -13.65
C SER A 522 -40.73 15.30 -12.47
N CYS A 523 -40.08 15.71 -11.37
CA CYS A 523 -40.43 15.26 -10.02
C CYS A 523 -39.90 16.25 -8.95
N PRO A 524 -40.75 16.95 -8.19
CA PRO A 524 -40.35 17.95 -7.21
C PRO A 524 -40.36 17.35 -5.79
N HIS A 525 -39.45 16.43 -5.47
CA HIS A 525 -39.16 16.00 -4.08
C HIS A 525 -37.94 15.07 -4.07
N CYS A 526 -36.73 15.64 -4.04
CA CYS A 526 -35.52 14.90 -3.67
C CYS A 526 -34.43 15.89 -3.26
N GLY A 527 -34.59 16.48 -2.07
CA GLY A 527 -33.64 17.40 -1.47
C GLY A 527 -33.22 16.91 -0.09
N SER A 528 -32.28 15.96 -0.04
CA SER A 528 -31.58 15.56 1.19
C SER A 528 -30.46 14.54 0.89
N GLN A 529 -29.29 14.96 0.38
CA GLN A 529 -28.00 14.24 0.51
C GLN A 529 -26.77 15.00 -0.07
N GLU A 530 -26.64 16.30 0.19
CA GLU A 530 -25.48 17.08 -0.28
C GLU A 530 -24.31 17.13 0.72
N LEU A 531 -23.63 16.00 0.90
CA LEU A 531 -22.21 16.02 1.30
C LEU A 531 -21.35 14.96 0.58
N LEU A 532 -21.92 14.20 -0.38
CA LEU A 532 -21.23 13.12 -1.10
C LEU A 532 -21.33 13.20 -2.64
N TRP A 533 -21.88 14.29 -3.21
CA TRP A 533 -22.23 14.37 -4.64
C TRP A 533 -21.52 15.48 -5.43
N LEU A 534 -20.34 15.93 -4.99
CA LEU A 534 -19.63 17.05 -5.63
C LEU A 534 -18.93 16.74 -6.98
N ILE A 535 -19.24 15.62 -7.63
CA ILE A 535 -18.51 15.17 -8.85
C ILE A 535 -19.38 15.14 -10.11
N TYR A 536 -20.66 15.50 -10.02
CA TYR A 536 -21.45 15.81 -11.21
C TYR A 536 -22.03 17.23 -11.13
N CYS A 537 -21.30 18.18 -11.70
CA CYS A 537 -21.85 19.48 -12.07
C CYS A 537 -21.73 19.67 -13.59
N THR A 538 -22.68 19.08 -14.33
CA THR A 538 -22.99 19.53 -15.68
C THR A 538 -23.88 20.78 -15.59
N SER A 539 -23.29 21.92 -15.92
CA SER A 539 -23.94 23.14 -16.44
C SER A 539 -25.46 23.28 -16.24
N ALA A 540 -25.88 24.14 -15.32
CA ALA A 540 -27.19 24.75 -15.37
C ALA A 540 -27.14 26.24 -14.97
N GLY A 541 -27.45 27.11 -15.94
CA GLY A 541 -28.33 28.28 -15.81
C GLY A 541 -27.99 29.42 -14.85
N ARG A 542 -27.94 30.64 -15.41
CA ARG A 542 -27.85 31.94 -14.73
C ARG A 542 -28.88 32.12 -13.59
N GLY A 543 -28.45 32.71 -12.48
CA GLY A 543 -29.32 33.47 -11.55
C GLY A 543 -29.28 32.98 -10.10
N GLY A 544 -28.77 33.81 -9.19
CA GLY A 544 -28.58 33.46 -7.78
C GLY A 544 -29.76 33.72 -6.85
N ARG A 545 -29.75 33.05 -5.69
CA ARG A 545 -29.97 33.58 -4.31
C ARG A 545 -29.88 32.44 -3.29
N ILE A 546 -29.22 32.70 -2.16
CA ILE A 546 -29.02 31.80 -1.03
C ILE A 546 -30.06 32.16 0.05
N HIS A 547 -30.79 31.17 0.58
CA HIS A 547 -31.55 31.33 1.82
C HIS A 547 -31.19 30.23 2.82
N ILE A 548 -30.71 30.66 3.99
CA ILE A 548 -30.31 29.86 5.14
C ILE A 548 -31.43 29.96 6.18
N TRP A 549 -32.09 28.86 6.54
CA TRP A 549 -32.81 28.66 7.81
C TRP A 549 -33.02 27.16 8.00
N LYS A 550 -33.13 26.55 9.18
CA LYS A 550 -32.68 26.77 10.57
C LYS A 550 -33.05 25.45 11.26
N VAL A 551 -32.15 24.94 12.09
CA VAL A 551 -32.18 23.59 12.67
C VAL A 551 -33.39 23.40 13.61
N VAL A 552 -34.11 22.28 13.43
CA VAL A 552 -34.74 21.49 14.51
C VAL A 552 -34.28 20.07 14.35
#